data_AF-A0A0B2W2C9-F1
#
_entry.id   AF-A0A0B2W2C9-F1
#
_cell.length_a   1.000
_cell.length_b   1.000
_cell.length_c   1.000
_cell.angle_alpha   90.00
_cell.angle_beta   90.00
_cell.angle_gamma   90.00
#
_symmetry.space_group_name_H-M   'P 1'
#
loop_
_entity.id
_entity.type
_entity.pdbx_description
1 polymer ?
#
loop_
_entity_poly.entity_id
_entity_poly.type
_entity_poly.pdbx_seq_one_letter_code
_entity_poly.pdbx_strand_id
1 'polypeptide(L)'
;MNEAFKGAMILPTSPENQKYPQKREVHKKKTSLARSYYVRKTKMPRHEDTYCVVMLRAISSFACRVGSRRALSVSSLRLDVSTSNVAQYKVIDHAYDVVIIGAGGAGLRAAMGLGEAGFKTAVVTKMFPTRSHTTAAQGGINAALGSMNPDDWKWHFYDTVKGSDWLGDQNAQHYLTRNAVEVVTELENFGMPFSRTPEGKIYQRSFGGQSNDYGKGGVAKRTCAVADRTGHSMLHTLYGNSLRCNCAFFIEYFALDLLMHNGRCMGVMALCLEDGTIHRFRLELHQFG
;
A
#
# COMPACT_ATOMS: atom_id res chain seq x y z
N MET A 1 -25.30 -43.77 21.00
CA MET A 1 -24.82 -42.77 21.98
C MET A 1 -23.94 -41.80 21.20
N ASN A 2 -24.21 -40.53 20.91
CA ASN A 2 -25.30 -39.54 21.00
C ASN A 2 -24.94 -38.57 19.83
N GLU A 3 -25.72 -38.29 18.78
CA GLU A 3 -26.95 -37.47 18.70
C GLU A 3 -26.96 -36.18 19.55
N ALA A 4 -27.51 -35.10 18.98
CA ALA A 4 -27.55 -33.69 19.40
C ALA A 4 -26.30 -32.85 19.01
N PHE A 5 -26.36 -31.82 18.16
CA PHE A 5 -27.40 -30.82 17.95
C PHE A 5 -27.60 -30.49 16.45
N LYS A 6 -28.77 -30.84 15.93
CA LYS A 6 -29.42 -30.12 14.82
C LYS A 6 -30.09 -28.89 15.41
N GLY A 7 -29.53 -27.70 15.16
CA GLY A 7 -30.14 -26.42 15.49
C GLY A 7 -30.68 -25.76 14.23
N ALA A 8 -31.98 -25.95 13.97
CA ALA A 8 -32.72 -25.15 13.00
C ALA A 8 -32.87 -23.71 13.54
N MET A 9 -32.61 -22.70 12.70
CA MET A 9 -33.06 -21.34 12.97
C MET A 9 -33.57 -20.70 11.67
N ILE A 10 -34.82 -21.04 11.38
CA ILE A 10 -35.94 -20.20 10.95
C ILE A 10 -35.57 -18.93 10.15
N LEU A 11 -35.83 -18.99 8.84
CA LEU A 11 -35.99 -17.84 7.95
C LEU A 11 -37.28 -17.09 8.29
N PRO A 12 -37.31 -15.74 8.34
CA PRO A 12 -38.56 -15.00 8.25
C PRO A 12 -38.97 -14.84 6.78
N THR A 13 -40.10 -15.42 6.45
CA THR A 13 -40.89 -15.17 5.23
C THR A 13 -41.45 -13.74 5.22
N SER A 14 -41.43 -13.12 4.05
CA SER A 14 -42.07 -11.84 3.71
C SER A 14 -43.58 -11.83 3.99
N PRO A 15 -44.19 -10.64 4.23
CA PRO A 15 -45.31 -10.28 3.38
C PRO A 15 -45.29 -8.83 2.83
N GLU A 16 -45.58 -8.76 1.54
CA GLU A 16 -46.43 -7.80 0.81
C GLU A 16 -46.18 -6.28 0.77
N ASN A 17 -46.11 -5.82 -0.49
CA ASN A 17 -46.75 -4.63 -1.06
C ASN A 17 -46.46 -3.24 -0.46
N GLN A 18 -45.50 -2.54 -1.09
CA GLN A 18 -45.63 -1.10 -1.30
C GLN A 18 -45.21 -0.71 -2.72
N LYS A 19 -46.21 -0.53 -3.59
CA LYS A 19 -46.11 0.12 -4.90
C LYS A 19 -45.83 1.62 -4.73
N TYR A 20 -45.09 2.23 -5.66
CA TYR A 20 -45.32 3.52 -6.36
C TYR A 20 -44.01 4.00 -7.03
N PRO A 21 -44.03 4.76 -8.15
CA PRO A 21 -44.61 4.44 -9.46
C PRO A 21 -43.56 4.49 -10.60
N GLN A 22 -43.83 3.81 -11.71
CA GLN A 22 -43.17 4.07 -12.99
C GLN A 22 -43.74 5.34 -13.64
N LYS A 23 -42.87 6.22 -14.14
CA LYS A 23 -43.20 7.14 -15.24
C LYS A 23 -42.22 6.92 -16.38
N ARG A 24 -42.76 6.49 -17.53
CA ARG A 24 -42.15 6.64 -18.85
C ARG A 24 -42.42 8.07 -19.32
N GLU A 25 -41.40 8.75 -19.83
CA GLU A 25 -41.55 9.55 -21.05
C GLU A 25 -40.19 9.87 -21.72
N VAL A 26 -40.07 9.37 -22.94
CA VAL A 26 -39.54 9.93 -24.19
C VAL A 26 -38.20 10.71 -24.20
N HIS A 27 -37.31 10.18 -25.04
CA HIS A 27 -36.04 10.72 -25.56
C HIS A 27 -35.99 12.23 -25.85
N LYS A 28 -34.94 12.90 -25.35
CA LYS A 28 -34.11 13.84 -26.13
C LYS A 28 -32.63 13.67 -25.75
N LYS A 29 -31.81 13.23 -26.71
CA LYS A 29 -30.35 13.19 -26.62
C LYS A 29 -29.80 14.62 -26.47
N LYS A 30 -28.99 14.88 -25.44
CA LYS A 30 -27.83 15.78 -25.48
C LYS A 30 -26.92 15.51 -24.28
N THR A 31 -25.64 15.55 -24.57
CA THR A 31 -24.44 15.19 -23.82
C THR A 31 -24.21 16.00 -22.53
N SER A 32 -23.96 15.33 -21.40
CA SER A 32 -22.93 15.63 -20.38
C SER A 32 -23.23 14.87 -19.08
N LEU A 33 -22.33 13.99 -18.65
CA LEU A 33 -22.44 13.19 -17.43
C LEU A 33 -21.86 13.99 -16.25
N ALA A 34 -22.71 14.70 -15.51
CA ALA A 34 -22.41 15.14 -14.15
C ALA A 34 -23.21 14.25 -13.18
N ARG A 35 -22.52 13.43 -12.38
CA ARG A 35 -23.17 12.66 -11.29
C ARG A 35 -23.06 13.42 -9.98
N SER A 36 -24.23 13.83 -9.47
CA SER A 36 -24.46 14.30 -8.11
C SER A 36 -24.37 13.13 -7.13
N TYR A 37 -23.63 13.29 -6.03
CA TYR A 37 -23.60 12.34 -4.92
C TYR A 37 -24.29 12.93 -3.69
N TYR A 38 -25.22 12.15 -3.15
CA TYR A 38 -26.02 12.44 -1.97
C TYR A 38 -25.21 12.12 -0.71
N VAL A 39 -24.88 13.13 0.11
CA VAL A 39 -24.19 12.95 1.40
C VAL A 39 -25.21 13.08 2.53
N ARG A 40 -25.54 11.96 3.18
CA ARG A 40 -26.33 11.95 4.42
C ARG A 40 -25.37 12.18 5.59
N LYS A 41 -25.44 13.35 6.26
CA LYS A 41 -24.70 13.60 7.51
C LYS A 41 -25.37 12.82 8.65
N THR A 42 -24.75 11.74 9.11
CA THR A 42 -25.04 11.16 10.43
C THR A 42 -23.94 11.56 11.40
N LYS A 43 -24.31 12.31 12.44
CA LYS A 43 -23.44 12.66 13.59
C LYS A 43 -23.17 11.37 14.38
N MET A 44 -21.89 11.00 14.55
CA MET A 44 -21.42 9.98 15.50
C MET A 44 -20.67 10.67 16.65
N PRO A 45 -20.69 10.12 17.88
CA PRO A 45 -20.22 10.80 19.08
C PRO A 45 -18.69 10.84 19.20
N ARG A 46 -18.19 11.86 19.90
CA ARG A 46 -16.77 12.08 20.20
C ARG A 46 -16.29 11.06 21.25
N HIS A 47 -15.37 10.19 20.86
CA HIS A 47 -14.42 9.57 21.77
C HIS A 47 -13.04 9.62 21.11
N GLU A 48 -12.05 10.11 21.83
CA GLU A 48 -10.70 10.38 21.36
C GLU A 48 -9.90 9.08 21.24
N ASP A 49 -9.85 8.52 20.03
CA ASP A 49 -8.88 7.51 19.63
C ASP A 49 -8.47 7.79 18.18
N THR A 50 -7.39 8.55 17.99
CA THR A 50 -6.90 8.90 16.65
C THR A 50 -5.94 7.81 16.15
N TYR A 51 -6.50 6.82 15.47
CA TYR A 51 -5.73 5.87 14.67
C TYR A 51 -5.08 6.60 13.49
N CYS A 52 -3.76 6.47 13.36
CA CYS A 52 -3.02 7.01 12.21
C CYS A 52 -3.27 6.11 10.98
N VAL A 53 -4.30 6.44 10.21
CA VAL A 53 -4.56 5.85 8.88
C VAL A 53 -4.20 6.90 7.84
N VAL A 54 -3.06 6.70 7.18
CA VAL A 54 -2.65 7.52 6.02
C VAL A 54 -3.58 7.19 4.85
N MET A 55 -4.64 7.98 4.67
CA MET A 55 -5.47 7.98 3.47
C MET A 55 -4.77 8.81 2.38
N LEU A 56 -4.15 8.14 1.40
CA LEU A 56 -3.71 8.78 0.16
C LEU A 56 -4.95 9.18 -0.67
N ARG A 57 -5.18 10.48 -0.85
CA ARG A 57 -6.10 11.00 -1.86
C ARG A 57 -5.36 11.14 -3.19
N ALA A 58 -5.95 10.59 -4.25
CA ALA A 58 -5.52 10.83 -5.63
C ALA A 58 -5.70 12.32 -5.98
N ILE A 59 -4.62 12.98 -6.39
CA ILE A 59 -4.67 14.32 -7.00
C ILE A 59 -4.60 14.13 -8.51
N SER A 60 -5.66 14.54 -9.20
CA SER A 60 -5.76 14.54 -10.66
C SER A 60 -4.97 15.70 -11.27
N SER A 61 -4.11 15.36 -12.23
CA SER A 61 -3.71 16.16 -13.41
C SER A 61 -3.15 17.57 -13.19
N PHE A 62 -1.83 17.70 -13.32
CA PHE A 62 -1.18 18.94 -13.78
C PHE A 62 -0.33 18.67 -15.03
N ALA A 63 -0.54 19.49 -16.06
CA ALA A 63 0.06 19.35 -17.37
C ALA A 63 1.55 19.70 -17.38
N CYS A 64 2.36 18.84 -18.01
CA CYS A 64 3.79 19.01 -18.21
C CYS A 64 4.06 20.05 -19.32
N ARG A 65 4.87 21.08 -19.02
CA ARG A 65 5.56 21.90 -20.03
C ARG A 65 7.03 21.49 -20.07
N VAL A 66 7.45 21.01 -21.24
CA VAL A 66 8.82 20.62 -21.57
C VAL A 66 9.64 21.86 -21.90
N GLY A 67 10.81 21.99 -21.27
CA GLY A 67 11.87 22.90 -21.72
C GLY A 67 12.78 23.40 -20.61
N SER A 68 13.92 22.72 -20.39
CA SER A 68 15.26 23.34 -20.32
C SER A 68 16.29 22.29 -19.87
N ARG A 69 17.44 22.27 -20.54
CA ARG A 69 18.58 21.38 -20.28
C ARG A 69 19.05 21.58 -18.84
N ARG A 70 19.07 20.52 -18.03
CA ARG A 70 19.70 20.55 -16.70
C ARG A 70 21.00 19.76 -16.70
N ALA A 71 22.08 20.47 -16.44
CA ALA A 71 23.35 19.89 -16.03
C ALA A 71 23.15 19.04 -14.76
N LEU A 72 23.93 17.96 -14.67
CA LEU A 72 24.02 17.10 -13.48
C LEU A 72 24.56 17.92 -12.30
N SER A 73 23.66 18.58 -11.59
CA SER A 73 23.94 19.12 -10.26
C SER A 73 23.85 17.96 -9.28
N VAL A 74 25.01 17.53 -8.76
CA VAL A 74 25.05 16.82 -7.48
C VAL A 74 24.60 17.84 -6.45
N SER A 75 23.29 17.95 -6.25
CA SER A 75 22.72 18.78 -5.20
C SER A 75 23.11 18.14 -3.87
N SER A 76 24.16 18.67 -3.25
CA SER A 76 24.40 18.51 -1.83
C SER A 76 23.18 19.08 -1.11
N LEU A 77 22.22 18.20 -0.79
CA LEU A 77 21.18 18.51 0.17
C LEU A 77 21.91 18.83 1.46
N ARG A 78 21.91 20.12 1.84
CA ARG A 78 22.36 20.53 3.17
C ARG A 78 21.39 19.95 4.18
N LEU A 79 21.79 18.81 4.70
CA LEU A 79 21.15 18.11 5.79
C LEU A 79 21.47 18.92 7.05
N ASP A 80 20.44 19.47 7.70
CA ASP A 80 20.58 20.14 9.00
C ASP A 80 20.95 19.09 10.04
N VAL A 81 22.23 18.75 10.08
CA VAL A 81 22.83 17.79 10.99
C VAL A 81 23.41 18.57 12.15
N SER A 82 22.76 18.49 13.30
CA SER A 82 23.34 18.99 14.56
C SER A 82 23.97 17.83 15.32
N THR A 83 25.14 18.03 15.91
CA THR A 83 25.74 17.04 16.81
C THR A 83 25.50 17.47 18.24
N SER A 84 25.00 16.58 19.08
CA SER A 84 24.90 16.78 20.52
C SER A 84 25.64 15.67 21.25
N ASN A 85 26.37 16.03 22.30
CA ASN A 85 27.01 15.06 23.17
C ASN A 85 26.04 14.75 24.30
N VAL A 86 25.52 13.52 24.33
CA VAL A 86 24.74 13.02 25.47
C VAL A 86 25.65 12.06 26.22
N ALA A 87 26.14 12.49 27.38
CA ALA A 87 27.22 11.81 28.10
C ALA A 87 28.49 11.64 27.21
N GLN A 88 29.12 10.46 27.25
CA GLN A 88 30.34 10.13 26.48
C GLN A 88 30.04 9.79 25.00
N TYR A 89 28.78 9.72 24.58
CA TYR A 89 28.39 9.31 23.24
C TYR A 89 28.09 10.52 22.35
N LYS A 90 28.72 10.54 21.17
CA LYS A 90 28.40 11.50 20.10
C LYS A 90 27.08 11.10 19.46
N VAL A 91 26.06 11.97 19.57
CA VAL A 91 24.75 11.78 18.96
C VAL A 91 24.58 12.73 17.78
N ILE A 92 24.25 12.18 16.62
CA ILE A 92 24.03 12.92 15.37
C ILE A 92 22.53 13.07 15.15
N ASP A 93 22.04 14.30 15.16
CA ASP A 93 20.63 14.64 14.98
C ASP A 93 20.32 14.93 13.52
N HIS A 94 19.20 14.41 13.06
CA HIS A 94 18.62 14.62 11.74
C HIS A 94 17.17 15.08 11.89
N ALA A 95 16.69 15.87 10.93
CA ALA A 95 15.32 16.35 10.87
C ALA A 95 14.71 16.05 9.49
N TYR A 96 13.56 15.38 9.48
CA TYR A 96 12.86 14.91 8.28
C TYR A 96 11.34 15.00 8.47
N ASP A 97 10.59 15.20 7.39
CA ASP A 97 9.12 15.18 7.44
C ASP A 97 8.61 13.77 7.78
N VAL A 98 9.24 12.76 7.18
CA VAL A 98 8.90 11.36 7.38
C VAL A 98 10.16 10.50 7.53
N VAL A 99 10.11 9.57 8.48
CA VAL A 99 11.13 8.54 8.66
C VAL A 99 10.50 7.17 8.45
N ILE A 100 11.01 6.42 7.47
CA ILE A 100 10.60 5.05 7.16
C ILE A 100 11.64 4.10 7.74
N ILE A 101 11.19 3.15 8.55
CA ILE A 101 12.06 2.11 9.13
C ILE A 101 11.85 0.82 8.34
N GLY A 102 12.87 0.46 7.55
CA GLY A 102 12.91 -0.73 6.70
C GLY A 102 12.80 -0.42 5.21
N ALA A 103 13.65 -1.06 4.41
CA ALA A 103 13.70 -0.90 2.95
C ALA A 103 13.29 -2.18 2.19
N GLY A 104 12.28 -2.90 2.71
CA GLY A 104 11.61 -3.97 1.98
C GLY A 104 10.59 -3.43 0.97
N GLY A 105 9.78 -4.31 0.37
CA GLY A 105 8.81 -3.89 -0.66
C GLY A 105 7.85 -2.77 -0.17
N ALA A 106 7.32 -2.89 1.04
CA ALA A 106 6.45 -1.88 1.63
C ALA A 106 7.16 -0.55 1.88
N GLY A 107 8.35 -0.59 2.50
CA GLY A 107 9.13 0.61 2.83
C GLY A 107 9.59 1.37 1.59
N LEU A 108 10.09 0.65 0.57
CA LEU A 108 10.48 1.27 -0.70
C LEU A 108 9.29 1.88 -1.44
N ARG A 109 8.13 1.19 -1.49
CA ARG A 109 6.93 1.75 -2.13
C ARG A 109 6.42 2.99 -1.39
N ALA A 110 6.47 2.99 -0.05
CA ALA A 110 6.13 4.16 0.76
C ALA A 110 7.11 5.31 0.52
N ALA A 111 8.41 5.04 0.47
CA ALA A 111 9.44 6.04 0.17
C ALA A 111 9.21 6.69 -1.20
N MET A 112 8.92 5.88 -2.22
CA MET A 112 8.60 6.39 -3.55
C MET A 112 7.40 7.34 -3.52
N GLY A 113 6.28 6.91 -2.89
CA GLY A 113 5.07 7.74 -2.82
C GLY A 113 5.27 9.05 -2.05
N LEU A 114 6.03 9.01 -0.94
CA LEU A 114 6.33 10.21 -0.15
C LEU A 114 7.31 11.15 -0.85
N GLY A 115 8.33 10.58 -1.52
CA GLY A 115 9.28 11.35 -2.33
C GLY A 115 8.62 12.01 -3.53
N GLU A 116 7.69 11.34 -4.22
CA GLU A 116 6.89 11.90 -5.31
C GLU A 116 5.95 13.02 -4.83
N ALA A 117 5.41 12.88 -3.61
CA ALA A 117 4.59 13.91 -2.97
C ALA A 117 5.41 15.10 -2.43
N GLY A 118 6.75 15.05 -2.50
CA GLY A 118 7.64 16.15 -2.13
C GLY A 118 8.05 16.19 -0.66
N PHE A 119 7.76 15.15 0.13
CA PHE A 119 8.17 15.08 1.54
C PHE A 119 9.65 14.74 1.67
N LYS A 120 10.36 15.47 2.54
CA LYS A 120 11.73 15.17 2.94
C LYS A 120 11.74 13.88 3.74
N THR A 121 12.07 12.78 3.07
CA THR A 121 11.90 11.42 3.61
C THR A 121 13.26 10.77 3.88
N ALA A 122 13.44 10.23 5.09
CA ALA A 122 14.55 9.34 5.44
C ALA A 122 14.11 7.88 5.41
N VAL A 123 14.92 7.00 4.83
CA VAL A 123 14.73 5.55 4.84
C VAL A 123 15.87 4.92 5.62
N VAL A 124 15.57 4.44 6.82
CA VAL A 124 16.53 3.79 7.73
C VAL A 124 16.40 2.28 7.58
N THR A 125 17.47 1.59 7.21
CA THR A 125 17.43 0.14 7.00
C THR A 125 18.68 -0.56 7.52
N LYS A 126 18.50 -1.65 8.27
CA LYS A 126 19.61 -2.43 8.86
C LYS A 126 20.41 -3.26 7.85
N MET A 127 19.89 -3.42 6.64
CA MET A 127 20.53 -4.16 5.56
C MET A 127 20.44 -3.32 4.29
N PHE A 128 21.32 -3.58 3.32
CA PHE A 128 21.17 -3.06 1.97
C PHE A 128 19.77 -3.42 1.41
N PRO A 129 19.02 -2.49 0.79
CA PRO A 129 17.60 -2.67 0.47
C PRO A 129 17.25 -4.00 -0.23
N THR A 130 18.04 -4.39 -1.24
CA THR A 130 17.78 -5.63 -2.03
C THR A 130 18.07 -6.93 -1.27
N ARG A 131 18.61 -6.85 -0.05
CA ARG A 131 18.80 -7.99 0.87
C ARG A 131 17.62 -8.18 1.83
N SER A 132 16.59 -7.33 1.76
CA SER A 132 15.37 -7.52 2.53
C SER A 132 14.65 -8.84 2.17
N HIS A 133 13.94 -9.43 3.13
CA HIS A 133 13.31 -10.75 2.96
C HIS A 133 12.24 -10.78 1.85
N THR A 134 11.73 -9.63 1.40
CA THR A 134 10.88 -9.53 0.20
C THR A 134 11.53 -10.20 -1.02
N THR A 135 12.85 -10.18 -1.16
CA THR A 135 13.58 -10.86 -2.25
C THR A 135 13.32 -12.35 -2.31
N ALA A 136 13.08 -12.99 -1.17
CA ALA A 136 12.86 -14.42 -1.08
C ALA A 136 11.43 -14.85 -1.43
N ALA A 137 10.49 -13.92 -1.67
CA ALA A 137 9.14 -14.28 -2.07
C ALA A 137 9.13 -14.88 -3.49
N GLN A 138 8.45 -16.01 -3.66
CA GLN A 138 8.46 -16.77 -4.91
C GLN A 138 7.10 -16.73 -5.62
N GLY A 139 6.05 -17.17 -4.91
CA GLY A 139 4.74 -17.55 -5.45
C GLY A 139 4.02 -16.47 -6.26
N GLY A 140 4.13 -15.19 -5.91
CA GLY A 140 3.58 -14.11 -6.71
C GLY A 140 2.81 -13.07 -5.92
N ILE A 141 2.03 -12.26 -6.64
CA ILE A 141 1.15 -11.22 -6.09
C ILE A 141 -0.26 -11.38 -6.66
N ASN A 142 -1.28 -11.35 -5.81
CA ASN A 142 -2.66 -11.58 -6.22
C ASN A 142 -3.28 -10.31 -6.76
N ALA A 143 -3.85 -10.39 -7.96
CA ALA A 143 -4.70 -9.34 -8.53
C ALA A 143 -5.72 -9.94 -9.49
N ALA A 144 -6.97 -9.49 -9.42
CA ALA A 144 -8.05 -9.97 -10.29
C ALA A 144 -7.98 -9.33 -11.69
N LEU A 145 -6.86 -9.54 -12.40
CA LEU A 145 -6.63 -9.02 -13.75
C LEU A 145 -7.51 -9.71 -14.81
N GLY A 146 -7.94 -10.94 -14.53
CA GLY A 146 -8.71 -11.75 -15.47
C GLY A 146 -7.92 -12.16 -16.72
N SER A 147 -6.59 -12.31 -16.63
CA SER A 147 -5.74 -12.59 -17.80
C SER A 147 -5.80 -14.05 -18.24
N MET A 148 -6.11 -14.97 -17.33
CA MET A 148 -6.17 -16.41 -17.60
C MET A 148 -7.60 -16.97 -17.65
N ASN A 149 -8.49 -16.39 -16.86
CA ASN A 149 -9.91 -16.69 -16.79
C ASN A 149 -10.64 -15.43 -16.28
N PRO A 150 -11.95 -15.25 -16.54
CA PRO A 150 -12.71 -14.16 -15.95
C PRO A 150 -12.53 -14.14 -14.42
N ASP A 151 -12.31 -12.96 -13.85
CA ASP A 151 -12.12 -12.76 -12.41
C ASP A 151 -12.81 -11.46 -11.95
N ASP A 152 -13.14 -11.37 -10.67
CA ASP A 152 -13.70 -10.17 -10.03
C ASP A 152 -12.94 -9.96 -8.71
N TRP A 153 -12.57 -8.71 -8.42
CA TRP A 153 -11.92 -8.36 -7.15
C TRP A 153 -12.79 -8.73 -5.94
N LYS A 154 -14.13 -8.82 -6.10
CA LYS A 154 -15.04 -9.29 -5.04
C LYS A 154 -14.86 -10.78 -4.72
N TRP A 155 -14.45 -11.60 -5.67
CA TRP A 155 -14.13 -13.01 -5.42
C TRP A 155 -12.82 -13.13 -4.65
N HIS A 156 -11.82 -12.32 -5.02
CA HIS A 156 -10.60 -12.17 -4.24
C HIS A 156 -10.89 -11.68 -2.80
N PHE A 157 -11.79 -10.71 -2.64
CA PHE A 157 -12.25 -10.23 -1.33
C PHE A 157 -12.88 -11.36 -0.51
N TYR A 158 -13.82 -12.12 -1.09
CA TYR A 158 -14.45 -13.27 -0.43
C TYR A 158 -13.43 -14.30 0.05
N ASP A 159 -12.49 -14.68 -0.82
CA ASP A 159 -11.43 -15.63 -0.47
C ASP A 159 -10.54 -15.09 0.65
N THR A 160 -10.29 -13.79 0.69
CA THR A 160 -9.49 -13.13 1.73
C THR A 160 -10.21 -13.12 3.07
N VAL A 161 -11.50 -12.76 3.09
CA VAL A 161 -12.34 -12.80 4.31
C VAL A 161 -12.40 -14.22 4.86
N LYS A 162 -12.75 -15.18 4.01
CA LYS A 162 -12.82 -16.60 4.38
C LYS A 162 -11.46 -17.14 4.82
N GLY A 163 -10.39 -16.80 4.11
CA GLY A 163 -9.03 -17.25 4.42
C GLY A 163 -8.48 -16.67 5.71
N SER A 164 -8.97 -15.50 6.13
CA SER A 164 -8.68 -14.91 7.45
C SER A 164 -9.51 -15.51 8.59
N ASP A 165 -10.34 -16.51 8.31
CA ASP A 165 -11.28 -17.11 9.25
C ASP A 165 -12.18 -16.05 9.93
N TRP A 166 -12.63 -15.07 9.13
CA TRP A 166 -13.45 -13.92 9.55
C TRP A 166 -12.84 -13.02 10.63
N LEU A 167 -11.59 -13.23 11.03
CA LEU A 167 -10.88 -12.40 12.02
C LEU A 167 -10.30 -11.14 11.39
N GLY A 168 -10.13 -11.10 10.07
CA GLY A 168 -9.55 -9.96 9.38
C GLY A 168 -10.52 -8.78 9.23
N ASP A 169 -9.98 -7.58 9.36
CA ASP A 169 -10.71 -6.33 9.16
C ASP A 169 -11.18 -6.18 7.70
N GLN A 170 -12.48 -6.36 7.48
CA GLN A 170 -13.06 -6.42 6.14
C GLN A 170 -12.94 -5.10 5.37
N ASN A 171 -12.88 -3.95 6.05
CA ASN A 171 -12.63 -2.66 5.41
C ASN A 171 -11.21 -2.58 4.80
N ALA A 172 -10.20 -3.11 5.50
CA ALA A 172 -8.82 -3.18 5.02
C ALA A 172 -8.68 -4.22 3.89
N GLN A 173 -9.29 -5.39 4.06
CA GLN A 173 -9.31 -6.42 3.02
C GLN A 173 -10.00 -5.94 1.74
N HIS A 174 -11.13 -5.23 1.87
CA HIS A 174 -11.83 -4.63 0.74
C HIS A 174 -10.95 -3.63 -0.01
N TYR A 175 -10.26 -2.74 0.71
CA TYR A 175 -9.30 -1.81 0.12
C TYR A 175 -8.15 -2.54 -0.60
N LEU A 176 -7.56 -3.55 0.04
CA LEU A 176 -6.48 -4.35 -0.53
C LEU A 176 -6.91 -5.01 -1.84
N THR A 177 -8.02 -5.76 -1.84
CA THR A 177 -8.42 -6.55 -3.01
C THR A 177 -8.93 -5.69 -4.15
N ARG A 178 -9.58 -4.56 -3.86
CA ARG A 178 -10.09 -3.64 -4.86
C ARG A 178 -8.98 -2.89 -5.60
N ASN A 179 -7.92 -2.50 -4.87
CA ASN A 179 -6.79 -1.76 -5.45
C ASN A 179 -5.70 -2.67 -6.05
N ALA A 180 -5.76 -3.99 -5.82
CA ALA A 180 -4.73 -4.94 -6.25
C ALA A 180 -4.42 -4.89 -7.76
N VAL A 181 -5.44 -4.70 -8.60
CA VAL A 181 -5.27 -4.59 -10.06
C VAL A 181 -4.44 -3.37 -10.42
N GLU A 182 -4.78 -2.20 -9.88
CA GLU A 182 -4.06 -0.95 -10.12
C GLU A 182 -2.60 -1.03 -9.67
N VAL A 183 -2.35 -1.61 -8.49
CA VAL A 183 -1.00 -1.77 -7.94
C VAL A 183 -0.14 -2.72 -8.78
N VAL A 184 -0.70 -3.83 -9.26
CA VAL A 184 0.05 -4.76 -10.13
C VAL A 184 0.36 -4.12 -11.49
N THR A 185 -0.58 -3.37 -12.06
CA THR A 185 -0.34 -2.60 -13.29
C THR A 185 0.70 -1.51 -13.07
N GLU A 186 0.72 -0.85 -11.92
CA GLU A 186 1.77 0.12 -11.55
C GLU A 186 3.15 -0.55 -11.53
N LEU A 187 3.28 -1.71 -10.88
CA LEU A 187 4.54 -2.48 -10.86
C LEU A 187 5.01 -2.89 -12.26
N GLU A 188 4.09 -3.30 -13.13
CA GLU A 188 4.41 -3.59 -14.53
C GLU A 188 4.95 -2.35 -15.24
N ASN A 189 4.31 -1.20 -15.07
CA ASN A 189 4.72 0.08 -15.67
C ASN A 189 6.07 0.58 -15.13
N PHE A 190 6.43 0.21 -13.89
CA PHE A 190 7.76 0.42 -13.34
C PHE A 190 8.84 -0.48 -13.95
N GLY A 191 8.46 -1.40 -14.83
CA GLY A 191 9.35 -2.32 -15.53
C GLY A 191 9.50 -3.67 -14.83
N MET A 192 8.58 -4.06 -13.94
CA MET A 192 8.61 -5.39 -13.33
C MET A 192 8.41 -6.48 -14.41
N PRO A 193 9.35 -7.43 -14.56
CA PRO A 193 9.35 -8.37 -15.69
C PRO A 193 8.42 -9.56 -15.45
N PHE A 194 7.12 -9.32 -15.31
CA PHE A 194 6.11 -10.38 -15.21
C PHE A 194 6.23 -11.39 -16.36
N SER A 195 6.05 -12.67 -16.04
CA SER A 195 5.86 -13.71 -17.04
C SER A 195 4.64 -13.38 -17.89
N ARG A 196 4.62 -13.83 -19.15
CA ARG A 196 3.62 -13.41 -20.13
C ARG A 196 2.78 -14.57 -20.63
N THR A 197 1.51 -14.28 -20.97
CA THR A 197 0.67 -15.18 -21.76
C THR A 197 1.04 -15.06 -23.25
N PRO A 198 0.58 -15.97 -24.13
CA PRO A 198 0.78 -15.85 -25.58
C PRO A 198 0.27 -14.53 -26.17
N GLU A 199 -0.74 -13.93 -25.55
CA GLU A 199 -1.34 -12.65 -25.95
C GLU A 199 -0.59 -11.43 -25.38
N GLY A 200 0.52 -11.63 -24.67
CA GLY A 200 1.35 -10.56 -24.09
C GLY A 200 0.85 -10.00 -22.76
N LYS A 201 -0.23 -10.55 -22.18
CA LYS A 201 -0.74 -10.16 -20.87
C LYS A 201 0.11 -10.72 -19.73
N ILE A 202 -0.08 -10.21 -18.52
CA ILE A 202 0.56 -10.76 -17.31
C ILE A 202 0.05 -12.19 -17.08
N TYR A 203 0.97 -13.14 -16.99
CA TYR A 203 0.68 -14.53 -16.64
C TYR A 203 0.22 -14.64 -15.18
N GLN A 204 -0.82 -15.44 -14.96
CA GLN A 204 -1.35 -15.72 -13.64
C GLN A 204 -1.41 -17.23 -13.39
N ARG A 205 -1.05 -17.68 -12.19
CA ARG A 205 -1.16 -19.10 -11.78
C ARG A 205 -2.22 -19.28 -10.69
N SER A 206 -2.63 -20.54 -10.52
CA SER A 206 -3.41 -20.96 -9.38
C SER A 206 -2.57 -20.92 -8.10
N PHE A 207 -3.22 -20.62 -6.98
CA PHE A 207 -2.62 -20.67 -5.66
C PHE A 207 -3.65 -21.14 -4.63
N GLY A 208 -3.18 -21.54 -3.45
CA GLY A 208 -4.04 -22.09 -2.41
C GLY A 208 -5.13 -21.11 -1.98
N GLY A 209 -6.34 -21.61 -1.76
CA GLY A 209 -7.46 -20.82 -1.23
C GLY A 209 -8.10 -19.82 -2.21
N GLN A 210 -7.77 -19.90 -3.50
CA GLN A 210 -8.31 -18.98 -4.53
C GLN A 210 -9.44 -19.63 -5.32
N SER A 211 -10.61 -19.00 -5.34
CA SER A 211 -11.81 -19.49 -6.00
C SER A 211 -12.52 -18.45 -6.85
N ASN A 212 -13.24 -18.89 -7.88
CA ASN A 212 -14.17 -18.07 -8.64
C ASN A 212 -15.58 -18.15 -8.03
N ASP A 213 -16.44 -17.16 -8.33
CA ASP A 213 -17.85 -17.14 -7.92
C ASP A 213 -18.10 -17.49 -6.43
N TYR A 214 -17.45 -16.75 -5.53
CA TYR A 214 -17.62 -16.89 -4.08
C TYR A 214 -17.46 -18.34 -3.57
N GLY A 215 -16.49 -19.09 -4.11
CA GLY A 215 -16.22 -20.48 -3.73
C GLY A 215 -16.89 -21.55 -4.60
N LYS A 216 -17.72 -21.17 -5.58
CA LYS A 216 -18.52 -22.11 -6.37
C LYS A 216 -17.98 -22.36 -7.77
N GLY A 217 -17.17 -21.44 -8.29
CA GLY A 217 -16.68 -21.43 -9.67
C GLY A 217 -15.38 -22.19 -9.91
N GLY A 218 -14.94 -23.03 -8.96
CA GLY A 218 -13.68 -23.75 -9.03
C GLY A 218 -12.45 -22.90 -8.72
N VAL A 219 -11.27 -23.37 -9.09
CA VAL A 219 -9.97 -22.77 -8.75
C VAL A 219 -9.69 -21.54 -9.61
N ALA A 220 -9.41 -20.40 -8.96
CA ALA A 220 -9.01 -19.18 -9.64
C ALA A 220 -7.52 -19.17 -10.02
N LYS A 221 -7.18 -18.42 -11.07
CA LYS A 221 -5.80 -18.16 -11.49
C LYS A 221 -5.53 -16.66 -11.43
N ARG A 222 -5.27 -16.14 -10.23
CA ARG A 222 -5.09 -14.69 -10.02
C ARG A 222 -3.74 -14.28 -9.45
N THR A 223 -2.83 -15.23 -9.28
CA THR A 223 -1.49 -14.97 -8.74
C THR A 223 -0.55 -14.60 -9.87
N CYS A 224 -0.27 -13.31 -10.03
CA CYS A 224 0.66 -12.76 -11.00
C CYS A 224 2.09 -13.12 -10.61
N ALA A 225 2.89 -13.61 -11.56
CA ALA A 225 4.18 -14.20 -11.24
C ALA A 225 5.31 -13.77 -12.19
N VAL A 226 6.52 -13.75 -11.66
CA VAL A 226 7.77 -13.76 -12.43
C VAL A 226 8.42 -15.11 -12.20
N ALA A 227 8.09 -16.10 -13.05
CA ALA A 227 8.48 -17.50 -12.82
C ALA A 227 8.26 -17.92 -11.35
N ASP A 228 9.32 -18.20 -10.60
CA ASP A 228 9.34 -18.52 -9.17
C ASP A 228 10.15 -17.50 -8.35
N ARG A 229 10.37 -16.29 -8.87
CA ARG A 229 11.24 -15.25 -8.28
C ARG A 229 10.56 -13.88 -8.19
N THR A 230 9.24 -13.88 -7.97
CA THR A 230 8.43 -12.65 -8.01
C THR A 230 8.91 -11.59 -7.01
N GLY A 231 9.31 -12.00 -5.81
CA GLY A 231 9.84 -11.12 -4.77
C GLY A 231 11.17 -10.48 -5.14
N HIS A 232 12.08 -11.25 -5.71
CA HIS A 232 13.36 -10.75 -6.23
C HIS A 232 13.13 -9.66 -7.27
N SER A 233 12.33 -9.97 -8.30
CA SER A 233 12.01 -9.01 -9.35
C SER A 233 11.30 -7.76 -8.80
N MET A 234 10.30 -7.93 -7.93
CA MET A 234 9.57 -6.81 -7.33
C MET A 234 10.49 -5.89 -6.53
N LEU A 235 11.36 -6.45 -5.69
CA LEU A 235 12.22 -5.64 -4.83
C LEU A 235 13.29 -4.90 -5.64
N HIS A 236 13.88 -5.53 -6.65
CA HIS A 236 14.82 -4.86 -7.54
C HIS A 236 14.17 -3.76 -8.38
N THR A 237 12.94 -3.98 -8.87
CA THR A 237 12.18 -2.94 -9.58
C THR A 237 11.86 -1.76 -8.66
N LEU A 238 11.39 -2.00 -7.44
CA LEU A 238 11.09 -0.95 -6.47
C LEU A 238 12.35 -0.19 -6.05
N TYR A 239 13.45 -0.90 -5.77
CA TYR A 239 14.71 -0.26 -5.43
C TYR A 239 15.21 0.64 -6.57
N GLY A 240 15.25 0.12 -7.80
CA GLY A 240 15.67 0.89 -8.97
C GLY A 240 14.81 2.15 -9.23
N ASN A 241 13.49 2.06 -9.01
CA ASN A 241 12.61 3.22 -9.13
C ASN A 241 12.78 4.20 -7.95
N SER A 242 13.00 3.71 -6.73
CA SER A 242 13.21 4.56 -5.55
C SER A 242 14.45 5.45 -5.66
N LEU A 243 15.47 5.05 -6.44
CA LEU A 243 16.64 5.88 -6.72
C LEU A 243 16.33 7.15 -7.53
N ARG A 244 15.17 7.22 -8.18
CA ARG A 244 14.69 8.41 -8.89
C ARG A 244 13.96 9.39 -7.96
N CYS A 245 13.53 8.92 -6.79
CA CYS A 245 12.81 9.72 -5.81
C CYS A 245 13.80 10.45 -4.89
N ASN A 246 13.41 11.64 -4.42
CA ASN A 246 14.22 12.45 -3.52
C ASN A 246 14.13 11.95 -2.06
N CYS A 247 14.62 10.74 -1.80
CA CYS A 247 14.65 10.12 -0.47
C CYS A 247 16.10 9.91 -0.01
N ALA A 248 16.37 10.20 1.26
CA ALA A 248 17.68 9.95 1.87
C ALA A 248 17.74 8.53 2.45
N PHE A 249 18.66 7.71 1.96
CA PHE A 249 18.83 6.34 2.44
C PHE A 249 19.96 6.25 3.47
N PHE A 250 19.63 5.72 4.65
CA PHE A 250 20.55 5.40 5.73
C PHE A 250 20.67 3.87 5.79
N ILE A 251 21.64 3.36 5.03
CA ILE A 251 21.87 1.93 4.81
C ILE A 251 22.77 1.38 5.92
N GLU A 252 22.44 0.20 6.42
CA GLU A 252 23.13 -0.43 7.56
C GLU A 252 23.04 0.41 8.85
N TYR A 253 21.84 0.97 9.07
CA TYR A 253 21.45 1.62 10.32
C TYR A 253 20.46 0.73 11.07
N PHE A 254 20.79 0.38 12.30
CA PHE A 254 19.96 -0.44 13.17
C PHE A 254 19.09 0.45 14.06
N ALA A 255 17.79 0.50 13.79
CA ALA A 255 16.84 1.20 14.64
C ALA A 255 16.78 0.55 16.04
N LEU A 256 16.96 1.36 17.08
CA LEU A 256 17.02 0.93 18.47
C LEU A 256 15.66 1.10 19.16
N ASP A 257 15.12 2.32 19.13
CA ASP A 257 13.87 2.65 19.82
C ASP A 257 13.19 3.87 19.22
N LEU A 258 11.88 3.98 19.45
CA LEU A 258 11.06 5.12 19.07
C LEU A 258 11.27 6.30 20.04
N LEU A 259 11.33 7.50 19.49
CA LEU A 259 11.37 8.72 20.28
C LEU A 259 9.93 9.14 20.62
N MET A 260 9.49 8.90 21.85
CA MET A 260 8.11 9.20 22.28
C MET A 260 8.03 10.48 23.11
N HIS A 261 7.04 11.33 22.84
CA HIS A 261 6.72 12.50 23.65
C HIS A 261 5.20 12.67 23.79
N ASN A 262 4.69 12.69 25.02
CA ASN A 262 3.25 12.83 25.33
C ASN A 262 2.35 11.88 24.51
N GLY A 263 2.74 10.60 24.43
CA GLY A 263 2.01 9.57 23.68
C GLY A 263 2.15 9.66 22.16
N ARG A 264 2.94 10.59 21.62
CA ARG A 264 3.19 10.75 20.18
C ARG A 264 4.59 10.28 19.81
N CYS A 265 4.70 9.59 18.68
CA CYS A 265 5.99 9.26 18.08
C CYS A 265 6.56 10.51 17.40
N MET A 266 7.79 10.86 17.77
CA MET A 266 8.54 12.04 17.32
C MET A 266 9.76 11.66 16.49
N GLY A 267 10.01 10.37 16.24
CA GLY A 267 11.19 9.91 15.52
C GLY A 267 11.71 8.55 15.99
N VAL A 268 12.98 8.28 15.68
CA VAL A 268 13.66 7.02 16.00
C VAL A 268 15.14 7.27 16.33
N MET A 269 15.67 6.49 17.27
CA MET A 269 17.10 6.37 17.53
C MET A 269 17.66 5.18 16.77
N ALA A 270 18.82 5.34 16.13
CA ALA A 270 19.48 4.27 15.41
C ALA A 270 20.99 4.25 15.65
N LEU A 271 21.56 3.06 15.53
CA LEU A 271 23.01 2.83 15.53
C LEU A 271 23.48 2.70 14.08
N CYS A 272 24.47 3.50 13.68
CA CYS A 272 25.19 3.29 12.44
C CYS A 272 26.10 2.08 12.60
N LEU A 273 25.90 1.02 11.79
CA LEU A 273 26.68 -0.21 11.92
C LEU A 273 28.09 -0.08 11.34
N GLU A 274 28.34 0.91 10.48
CA GLU A 274 29.65 1.16 9.87
C GLU A 274 30.65 1.77 10.85
N ASP A 275 30.23 2.79 11.61
CA ASP A 275 31.13 3.57 12.49
C ASP A 275 30.76 3.56 13.98
N GLY A 276 29.66 2.89 14.34
CA GLY A 276 29.20 2.77 15.73
C GLY A 276 28.58 4.04 16.30
N THR A 277 28.38 5.10 15.50
CA THR A 277 27.78 6.35 15.97
C THR A 277 26.27 6.22 16.18
N ILE A 278 25.75 7.03 17.10
CA ILE A 278 24.32 7.05 17.43
C ILE A 278 23.65 8.20 16.71
N HIS A 279 22.53 7.91 16.05
CA HIS A 279 21.76 8.85 15.25
C HIS A 279 20.35 9.01 15.80
N ARG A 280 19.86 10.25 15.84
CA ARG A 280 18.47 10.59 16.17
C ARG A 280 17.80 11.17 14.93
N PHE A 281 16.81 10.46 14.42
CA PHE A 281 15.98 10.92 13.31
C PHE A 281 14.70 11.50 13.86
N ARG A 282 14.56 12.82 13.88
CA ARG A 282 13.38 13.53 14.40
C ARG A 282 12.41 13.84 13.26
N LEU A 283 11.11 13.75 13.57
CA LEU A 283 10.04 14.19 12.70
C LEU A 283 9.89 15.72 12.80
N GLU A 284 9.95 16.40 11.66
CA GLU A 284 9.58 17.82 11.55
C GLU A 284 8.06 17.91 11.64
N LEU A 285 7.57 18.38 12.79
CA LEU A 285 6.16 18.69 12.95
C LEU A 285 5.83 19.93 12.12
N HIS A 286 5.39 19.74 10.89
CA HIS A 286 4.59 20.76 10.23
C HIS A 286 3.31 20.93 11.06
N GLN A 287 3.14 22.11 11.67
CA GLN A 287 1.84 22.53 12.17
C GLN A 287 0.91 22.62 10.96
N PHE A 288 0.20 21.54 10.67
CA PHE A 288 -0.94 21.59 9.76
C PHE A 288 -2.03 22.42 10.47
N GLY A 289 -2.03 23.72 10.19
CA GLY A 289 -3.06 24.68 10.62
C GLY A 289 -4.37 24.50 9.88
#